data_AF-A0A7Y3G5F1-F1
#
_entry.id   AF-A0A7Y3G5F1-F1
#
_cell.length_a   1.000
_cell.length_b   1.000
_cell.length_c   1.000
_cell.angle_alpha   90.00
_cell.angle_beta   90.00
_cell.angle_gamma   90.00
#
_symmetry.space_group_name_H-M   'P 1'
#
loop_
_entity.id
_entity.type
_entity.pdbx_description
1 polymer ?
#
loop_
_entity_poly.entity_id
_entity_poly.type
_entity_poly.pdbx_seq_one_letter_code
_entity_poly.pdbx_strand_id
1 'polypeptide(L)'
;MFLKPIAAKLLAKKVSKSVDAWSKRPVETQEKVFKDLISSAVSTHFGKDHDFKGIKSHEDFIERVHVRDYEGLRPYVDMIINGDKDILWPGKPLYFAKTSGTTSGVKYIPITELSIQAQVEASRNAILLYINETGNTKFVNGKMIFLQGSPELSEKNGINVGRLSGISAHYVPKYLQKNRLPSWETNCIEDWETKVNAIIEETLDENMTVIAGIPSWVQMYFEKLKEKTSKQVGDIFKNFNLFIYGGVNYEPYRAKFEKLIGRKVDSIELYPASEGFFAFQDKQNERGMLLLLNSGIFYEFIKADDFFTENPKRIALKNVEIGVNYVMIISTNAGLWAYNLGDTVEFTSTSPY
;
A
#
# COMPACT_ATOMS: atom_id res chain seq x y z
N MET A 1 31.64 9.69 -0.58
CA MET A 1 30.58 8.75 -1.03
C MET A 1 30.10 7.77 0.07
N PHE A 2 30.63 7.81 1.31
CA PHE A 2 30.32 6.82 2.38
C PHE A 2 29.21 7.22 3.38
N LEU A 3 28.73 8.47 3.37
CA LEU A 3 27.75 8.96 4.36
C LEU A 3 26.34 8.37 4.16
N LYS A 4 25.89 8.17 2.91
CA LYS A 4 24.54 7.69 2.62
C LYS A 4 24.29 6.26 3.16
N PRO A 5 25.16 5.26 2.92
CA PRO A 5 24.99 3.92 3.50
C PRO A 5 24.98 3.90 5.03
N ILE A 6 25.86 4.67 5.67
CA ILE A 6 25.95 4.73 7.15
C ILE A 6 24.68 5.37 7.71
N ALA A 7 24.25 6.51 7.16
CA ALA A 7 23.01 7.16 7.55
C ALA A 7 21.79 6.25 7.34
N ALA A 8 21.73 5.52 6.21
CA ALA A 8 20.67 4.57 5.93
C ALA A 8 20.61 3.46 6.98
N LYS A 9 21.75 2.88 7.38
CA LYS A 9 21.80 1.85 8.44
C LYS A 9 21.37 2.38 9.81
N LEU A 10 21.77 3.60 10.18
CA LEU A 10 21.35 4.22 11.43
C LEU A 10 19.84 4.50 11.45
N LEU A 11 19.30 5.04 10.35
CA LEU A 11 17.87 5.27 10.20
C LEU A 11 17.09 3.96 10.20
N ALA A 12 17.59 2.93 9.52
CA ALA A 12 17.04 1.58 9.48
C ALA A 12 16.90 0.99 10.88
N LYS A 13 17.95 1.09 11.71
CA LYS A 13 17.91 0.65 13.11
C LYS A 13 16.90 1.42 13.96
N LYS A 14 16.77 2.74 13.74
CA LYS A 14 15.77 3.56 14.45
C LYS A 14 14.34 3.16 14.05
N VAL A 15 14.08 2.99 12.75
CA VAL A 15 12.77 2.62 12.23
C VAL A 15 12.39 1.20 12.65
N SER A 16 13.31 0.24 12.59
CA SER A 16 13.08 -1.11 13.09
C SER A 16 12.68 -1.11 14.57
N LYS A 17 13.34 -0.33 15.44
CA LYS A 17 12.91 -0.18 16.84
C LYS A 17 11.50 0.41 16.99
N SER A 18 11.13 1.36 16.12
CA SER A 18 9.78 1.94 16.12
C SER A 18 8.74 0.92 15.68
N VAL A 19 9.06 0.08 14.69
CA VAL A 19 8.20 -1.01 14.21
C VAL A 19 8.02 -2.08 15.28
N ASP A 20 9.12 -2.50 15.90
CA ASP A 20 9.12 -3.43 17.03
C ASP A 20 8.22 -2.96 18.18
N ALA A 21 8.19 -1.65 18.45
CA ALA A 21 7.45 -1.11 19.57
C ALA A 21 5.94 -1.36 19.48
N TRP A 22 5.34 -1.23 18.28
CA TRP A 22 3.92 -1.49 18.09
C TRP A 22 3.63 -2.96 17.72
N SER A 23 4.48 -3.59 16.92
CA SER A 23 4.26 -4.98 16.45
C SER A 23 4.34 -6.00 17.58
N LYS A 24 5.15 -5.74 18.63
CA LYS A 24 5.25 -6.59 19.82
C LYS A 24 4.12 -6.39 20.83
N ARG A 25 3.28 -5.36 20.66
CA ARG A 25 2.08 -5.11 21.47
C ARG A 25 0.86 -4.95 20.57
N PRO A 26 0.52 -6.00 19.79
CA PRO A 26 -0.40 -5.88 18.68
C PRO A 26 -1.83 -5.55 19.11
N VAL A 27 -2.34 -6.22 20.15
CA VAL A 27 -3.69 -6.00 20.68
C VAL A 27 -3.84 -4.59 21.24
N GLU A 28 -2.92 -4.16 22.11
CA GLU A 28 -2.93 -2.80 22.68
C GLU A 28 -2.83 -1.72 21.59
N THR A 29 -2.00 -1.97 20.56
CA THR A 29 -1.86 -1.04 19.43
C THR A 29 -3.18 -0.90 18.67
N GLN A 30 -3.85 -2.00 18.35
CA GLN A 30 -5.15 -1.96 17.66
C GLN A 30 -6.26 -1.37 18.51
N GLU A 31 -6.29 -1.64 19.82
CA GLU A 31 -7.25 -1.00 20.73
C GLU A 31 -7.07 0.51 20.78
N LYS A 32 -5.82 1.00 20.74
CA LYS A 32 -5.54 2.42 20.67
C LYS A 32 -6.03 3.01 19.35
N VAL A 33 -5.68 2.39 18.21
CA VAL A 33 -6.13 2.86 16.89
C VAL A 33 -7.66 2.90 16.82
N PHE A 34 -8.35 1.86 17.30
CA PHE A 34 -9.80 1.82 17.35
C PHE A 34 -10.38 3.02 18.13
N LYS A 35 -9.90 3.28 19.34
CA LYS A 35 -10.35 4.42 20.16
C LYS A 35 -10.09 5.77 19.48
N ASP A 36 -8.93 5.93 18.87
CA ASP A 36 -8.55 7.14 18.15
C ASP A 36 -9.48 7.37 16.94
N LEU A 37 -9.80 6.31 16.19
CA LEU A 37 -10.73 6.37 15.06
C LEU A 37 -12.15 6.77 15.49
N ILE A 38 -12.73 6.06 16.46
CA ILE A 38 -14.12 6.32 16.91
C ILE A 38 -14.25 7.74 17.47
N SER A 39 -13.31 8.16 18.32
CA SER A 39 -13.35 9.50 18.93
C SER A 39 -13.18 10.62 17.90
N SER A 40 -12.33 10.43 16.88
CA SER A 40 -12.13 11.42 15.82
C SER A 40 -13.37 11.59 14.95
N ALA A 41 -14.12 10.52 14.72
CA ALA A 41 -15.25 10.51 13.79
C ALA A 41 -16.62 10.81 14.43
N VAL A 42 -16.69 11.00 15.75
CA VAL A 42 -17.95 11.15 16.50
C VAL A 42 -18.86 12.27 15.97
N SER A 43 -18.27 13.36 15.45
CA SER A 43 -19.01 14.53 14.97
C SER A 43 -19.36 14.47 13.47
N THR A 44 -18.87 13.46 12.76
CA THR A 44 -19.12 13.28 11.32
C THR A 44 -20.57 12.89 11.07
N HIS A 45 -21.04 13.04 9.83
CA HIS A 45 -22.37 12.58 9.41
C HIS A 45 -22.51 11.07 9.69
N PHE A 46 -21.55 10.26 9.24
CA PHE A 46 -21.55 8.82 9.47
C PHE A 46 -21.53 8.48 10.95
N GLY A 47 -20.71 9.19 11.75
CA GLY A 47 -20.63 8.98 13.20
C GLY A 47 -21.92 9.27 13.94
N LYS A 48 -22.72 10.24 13.47
CA LYS A 48 -24.06 10.54 14.00
C LYS A 48 -25.07 9.46 13.64
N ASP A 49 -25.08 9.03 12.38
CA ASP A 49 -26.01 8.01 11.88
C ASP A 49 -25.86 6.67 12.61
N HIS A 50 -24.65 6.36 13.07
CA HIS A 50 -24.31 5.10 13.73
C HIS A 50 -23.96 5.27 15.22
N ASP A 51 -24.35 6.37 15.86
CA ASP A 51 -24.17 6.61 17.31
C ASP A 51 -22.74 6.32 17.82
N PHE A 52 -21.72 6.91 17.17
CA PHE A 52 -20.32 6.71 17.59
C PHE A 52 -20.05 7.19 19.02
N LYS A 53 -20.89 8.10 19.55
CA LYS A 53 -20.82 8.54 20.94
C LYS A 53 -21.14 7.41 21.93
N GLY A 54 -21.97 6.45 21.53
CA GLY A 54 -22.33 5.28 22.32
C GLY A 54 -21.30 4.14 22.25
N ILE A 55 -20.33 4.19 21.32
CA ILE A 55 -19.37 3.11 21.08
C ILE A 55 -18.23 3.16 22.10
N LYS A 56 -18.20 2.19 23.02
CA LYS A 56 -17.16 2.08 24.05
C LYS A 56 -16.34 0.80 23.94
N SER A 57 -16.86 -0.18 23.20
CA SER A 57 -16.27 -1.50 23.00
C SER A 57 -16.32 -1.90 21.52
N HIS A 58 -15.63 -3.00 21.19
CA HIS A 58 -15.69 -3.59 19.85
C HIS A 58 -17.08 -4.16 19.56
N GLU A 59 -17.72 -4.72 20.58
CA GLU A 59 -19.07 -5.24 20.54
C GLU A 59 -20.10 -4.13 20.21
N ASP A 60 -20.01 -2.98 20.89
CA ASP A 60 -20.85 -1.81 20.58
C ASP A 60 -20.71 -1.36 19.11
N PHE A 61 -19.50 -1.47 18.56
CA PHE A 61 -19.20 -1.09 17.19
C PHE A 61 -19.79 -2.07 16.18
N ILE A 62 -19.71 -3.38 16.43
CA ILE A 62 -20.35 -4.39 15.57
C ILE A 62 -21.87 -4.20 15.53
N GLU A 63 -22.49 -3.90 16.67
CA GLU A 63 -23.94 -3.67 16.77
C GLU A 63 -24.40 -2.44 15.97
N ARG A 64 -23.57 -1.38 15.94
CA ARG A 64 -23.90 -0.11 15.28
C ARG A 64 -23.43 -0.02 13.84
N VAL A 65 -22.35 -0.70 13.47
CA VAL A 65 -21.66 -0.53 12.19
C VAL A 65 -21.49 -1.88 11.50
N HIS A 66 -22.47 -2.23 10.68
CA HIS A 66 -22.44 -3.45 9.88
C HIS A 66 -21.39 -3.40 8.77
N VAL A 67 -20.92 -4.58 8.38
CA VAL A 67 -19.96 -4.74 7.27
C VAL A 67 -20.58 -4.26 5.97
N ARG A 68 -19.83 -3.48 5.20
CA ARG A 68 -20.27 -2.89 3.93
C ARG A 68 -19.16 -2.92 2.90
N ASP A 69 -19.52 -3.02 1.63
CA ASP A 69 -18.61 -2.77 0.53
C ASP A 69 -18.66 -1.30 0.09
N TYR A 70 -18.09 -1.00 -1.07
CA TYR A 70 -18.12 0.35 -1.63
C TYR A 70 -19.55 0.85 -1.90
N GLU A 71 -20.46 0.00 -2.38
CA GLU A 71 -21.82 0.45 -2.68
C GLU A 71 -22.58 0.81 -1.39
N GLY A 72 -22.30 0.10 -0.29
CA GLY A 72 -22.82 0.46 1.04
C GLY A 72 -22.33 1.82 1.56
N LEU A 73 -21.13 2.26 1.19
CA LEU A 73 -20.59 3.59 1.56
C LEU A 73 -20.84 4.67 0.50
N ARG A 74 -21.25 4.28 -0.71
CA ARG A 74 -21.41 5.18 -1.86
C ARG A 74 -22.28 6.41 -1.56
N PRO A 75 -23.43 6.32 -0.86
CA PRO A 75 -24.23 7.51 -0.55
C PRO A 75 -23.43 8.60 0.20
N TYR A 76 -22.57 8.20 1.13
CA TYR A 76 -21.69 9.13 1.86
C TYR A 76 -20.54 9.64 0.98
N VAL A 77 -19.96 8.78 0.15
CA VAL A 77 -18.91 9.19 -0.80
C VAL A 77 -19.46 10.21 -1.79
N ASP A 78 -20.69 10.03 -2.29
CA ASP A 78 -21.33 10.94 -3.24
C ASP A 78 -21.60 12.32 -2.61
N MET A 79 -21.94 12.40 -1.32
CA MET A 79 -22.01 13.69 -0.59
C MET A 79 -20.66 14.42 -0.60
N ILE A 80 -19.56 13.70 -0.33
CA ILE A 80 -18.21 14.29 -0.35
C ILE A 80 -17.85 14.73 -1.78
N ILE A 81 -18.15 13.90 -2.79
CA ILE A 81 -17.94 14.24 -4.21
C ILE A 81 -18.71 15.52 -4.56
N ASN A 82 -19.92 15.72 -4.03
CA ASN A 82 -20.74 16.92 -4.24
C ASN A 82 -20.28 18.13 -3.43
N GLY A 83 -19.23 18.00 -2.62
CA GLY A 83 -18.55 19.11 -1.95
C GLY A 83 -18.83 19.23 -0.46
N ASP A 84 -19.61 18.30 0.12
CA ASP A 84 -19.84 18.28 1.56
C ASP A 84 -18.56 17.89 2.32
N LYS A 85 -18.52 18.25 3.61
CA LYS A 85 -17.40 17.99 4.52
C LYS A 85 -17.92 17.29 5.79
N ASP A 86 -17.00 16.73 6.57
CA ASP A 86 -17.32 16.07 7.83
C ASP A 86 -18.29 14.88 7.64
N ILE A 87 -18.22 14.19 6.50
CA ILE A 87 -19.16 13.10 6.16
C ILE A 87 -18.69 11.75 6.72
N LEU A 88 -17.61 11.20 6.16
CA LEU A 88 -17.03 9.91 6.58
C LEU A 88 -15.85 10.08 7.56
N TRP A 89 -15.16 11.21 7.47
CA TRP A 89 -14.02 11.61 8.30
C TRP A 89 -14.06 13.14 8.48
N PRO A 90 -13.52 13.71 9.57
CA PRO A 90 -13.45 15.16 9.73
C PRO A 90 -12.79 15.88 8.56
N GLY A 91 -13.37 17.00 8.15
CA GLY A 91 -12.92 17.82 7.03
C GLY A 91 -13.27 17.21 5.67
N LYS A 92 -12.41 17.49 4.68
CA LYS A 92 -12.46 16.92 3.33
C LYS A 92 -11.23 16.04 3.12
N PRO A 93 -11.32 14.93 2.37
CA PRO A 93 -10.13 14.21 1.95
C PRO A 93 -9.29 15.09 1.02
N LEU A 94 -7.98 14.86 1.00
CA LEU A 94 -7.07 15.55 0.08
C LEU A 94 -7.20 15.03 -1.35
N TYR A 95 -7.46 13.72 -1.47
CA TYR A 95 -7.62 13.06 -2.75
C TYR A 95 -8.80 12.09 -2.75
N PHE A 96 -9.28 11.80 -3.96
CA PHE A 96 -9.92 10.53 -4.27
C PHE A 96 -8.99 9.69 -5.14
N ALA A 97 -8.70 8.49 -4.66
CA ALA A 97 -8.15 7.44 -5.52
C ALA A 97 -9.28 6.84 -6.37
N LYS A 98 -9.14 6.98 -7.68
CA LYS A 98 -10.03 6.37 -8.68
C LYS A 98 -9.61 4.92 -8.94
N THR A 99 -10.51 3.98 -8.66
CA THR A 99 -10.34 2.57 -9.04
C THR A 99 -11.36 2.15 -10.08
N SER A 100 -10.96 1.25 -10.97
CA SER A 100 -11.85 0.67 -11.99
C SER A 100 -12.74 -0.38 -11.32
N GLY A 101 -13.99 -0.01 -11.01
CA GLY A 101 -15.02 -0.96 -10.61
C GLY A 101 -15.53 -1.74 -11.82
N THR A 102 -15.68 -3.05 -11.69
CA THR A 102 -16.12 -3.95 -12.77
C THR A 102 -17.65 -4.00 -12.93
N THR A 103 -18.42 -3.47 -11.97
CA THR A 103 -19.88 -3.68 -11.91
C THR A 103 -20.72 -2.40 -11.77
N SER A 104 -20.23 -1.34 -11.11
CA SER A 104 -21.06 -0.20 -10.68
C SER A 104 -20.54 1.19 -11.08
N GLY A 105 -19.51 1.21 -11.93
CA GLY A 105 -18.82 2.42 -12.37
C GLY A 105 -17.53 2.69 -11.60
N VAL A 106 -17.08 3.93 -11.63
CA VAL A 106 -15.83 4.35 -10.99
C VAL A 106 -16.01 4.43 -9.47
N LYS A 107 -15.13 3.78 -8.72
CA LYS A 107 -15.06 3.97 -7.26
C LYS A 107 -14.11 5.12 -6.93
N TYR A 108 -14.50 5.94 -5.96
CA TYR A 108 -13.73 7.07 -5.43
C TYR A 108 -13.39 6.81 -3.97
N ILE A 109 -12.18 6.29 -3.72
CA ILE A 109 -11.74 5.98 -2.36
C ILE A 109 -11.13 7.24 -1.75
N PRO A 110 -11.66 7.77 -0.63
CA PRO A 110 -11.12 8.96 0.01
C PRO A 110 -9.72 8.69 0.57
N ILE A 111 -8.83 9.67 0.42
CA ILE A 111 -7.49 9.67 0.99
C ILE A 111 -7.29 10.99 1.75
N THR A 112 -7.06 10.88 3.05
CA THR A 112 -6.80 12.02 3.94
C THR A 112 -5.30 12.30 4.02
N GLU A 113 -4.94 13.42 4.64
CA GLU A 113 -3.54 13.75 4.91
C GLU A 113 -2.84 12.65 5.73
N LEU A 114 -3.52 12.14 6.76
CA LEU A 114 -2.98 11.09 7.62
C LEU A 114 -2.80 9.77 6.87
N SER A 115 -3.77 9.39 6.04
CA SER A 115 -3.71 8.10 5.33
C SER A 115 -2.61 8.09 4.27
N ILE A 116 -2.40 9.19 3.53
CA ILE A 116 -1.31 9.25 2.54
C ILE A 116 0.07 9.32 3.19
N GLN A 117 0.20 10.01 4.33
CA GLN A 117 1.41 9.97 5.14
C GLN A 117 1.75 8.53 5.57
N ALA A 118 0.76 7.78 6.06
CA ALA A 118 0.94 6.38 6.43
C ALA A 118 1.41 5.51 5.25
N GLN A 119 0.88 5.71 4.03
CA GLN A 119 1.34 4.97 2.85
C GLN A 119 2.81 5.25 2.50
N VAL A 120 3.22 6.51 2.54
CA VAL A 120 4.59 6.95 2.26
C VAL A 120 5.55 6.40 3.30
N GLU A 121 5.15 6.45 4.58
CA GLU A 121 5.93 5.89 5.68
C GLU A 121 6.07 4.37 5.58
N ALA A 122 5.00 3.65 5.26
CA ALA A 122 5.03 2.21 5.09
C ALA A 122 6.01 1.78 3.99
N SER A 123 5.93 2.42 2.82
CA SER A 123 6.83 2.16 1.69
C SER A 123 8.30 2.42 2.07
N ARG A 124 8.57 3.53 2.77
CA ARG A 124 9.91 3.85 3.29
C ARG A 124 10.38 2.80 4.32
N ASN A 125 9.50 2.43 5.24
CA ASN A 125 9.83 1.52 6.33
C ASN A 125 10.17 0.12 5.80
N ALA A 126 9.48 -0.39 4.78
CA ALA A 126 9.80 -1.67 4.15
C ALA A 126 11.27 -1.71 3.66
N ILE A 127 11.71 -0.68 2.94
CA ILE A 127 13.11 -0.57 2.46
C ILE A 127 14.09 -0.48 3.63
N LEU A 128 13.75 0.28 4.68
CA LEU A 128 14.60 0.45 5.85
C LEU A 128 14.70 -0.83 6.69
N LEU A 129 13.62 -1.61 6.79
CA LEU A 129 13.64 -2.89 7.50
C LEU A 129 14.47 -3.92 6.73
N TYR A 130 14.37 -3.95 5.39
CA TYR A 130 15.27 -4.73 4.54
C TYR A 130 16.75 -4.36 4.80
N ILE A 131 17.09 -3.08 4.86
CA ILE A 131 18.46 -2.62 5.16
C ILE A 131 18.89 -3.07 6.57
N ASN A 132 17.98 -3.00 7.55
CA ASN A 132 18.26 -3.39 8.93
C ASN A 132 18.52 -4.90 9.05
N GLU A 133 17.72 -5.71 8.36
CA GLU A 133 17.82 -7.17 8.37
C GLU A 133 19.07 -7.66 7.63
N THR A 134 19.27 -7.18 6.40
CA THR A 134 20.31 -7.72 5.50
C THR A 134 21.64 -6.98 5.60
N GLY A 135 21.64 -5.75 6.10
CA GLY A 135 22.77 -4.83 6.01
C GLY A 135 23.10 -4.36 4.58
N ASN A 136 22.31 -4.77 3.57
CA ASN A 136 22.53 -4.45 2.17
C ASN A 136 22.08 -3.02 1.87
N THR A 137 23.04 -2.18 1.45
CA THR A 137 22.80 -0.80 1.03
C THR A 137 23.29 -0.53 -0.38
N LYS A 138 23.60 -1.57 -1.17
CA LYS A 138 24.23 -1.43 -2.49
C LYS A 138 23.35 -0.63 -3.46
N PHE A 139 22.03 -0.66 -3.27
CA PHE A 139 21.08 0.07 -4.11
C PHE A 139 20.94 1.57 -3.78
N VAL A 140 21.38 2.03 -2.60
CA VAL A 140 21.05 3.39 -2.11
C VAL A 140 21.64 4.52 -2.99
N ASN A 141 22.70 4.23 -3.74
CA ASN A 141 23.41 5.23 -4.54
C ASN A 141 23.03 5.25 -6.02
N GLY A 142 22.23 4.30 -6.52
CA GLY A 142 21.85 4.25 -7.92
C GLY A 142 20.53 4.96 -8.22
N LYS A 143 20.07 4.77 -9.46
CA LYS A 143 18.75 5.17 -9.91
C LYS A 143 17.72 4.10 -9.53
N MET A 144 16.47 4.53 -9.41
CA MET A 144 15.30 3.68 -9.17
C MET A 144 14.22 3.95 -10.20
N ILE A 145 13.59 2.89 -10.73
CA ILE A 145 12.33 3.06 -11.47
C ILE A 145 11.15 2.67 -10.59
N PHE A 146 10.03 3.37 -10.76
CA PHE A 146 8.73 2.86 -10.35
C PHE A 146 7.78 2.87 -11.55
N LEU A 147 7.44 1.68 -12.06
CA LEU A 147 6.44 1.53 -13.11
C LEU A 147 5.05 1.75 -12.51
N GLN A 148 4.49 2.92 -12.77
CA GLN A 148 3.26 3.41 -12.13
C GLN A 148 2.26 3.97 -13.14
N GLY A 149 1.01 4.17 -12.68
CA GLY A 149 0.00 4.96 -13.39
C GLY A 149 0.36 6.44 -13.50
N SER A 150 -0.36 7.17 -14.35
CA SER A 150 -0.16 8.61 -14.57
C SER A 150 -0.24 9.40 -13.25
N PRO A 151 0.66 10.38 -13.02
CA PRO A 151 0.65 11.24 -11.85
C PRO A 151 -0.27 12.46 -12.01
N GLU A 152 -0.90 12.61 -13.18
CA GLU A 152 -1.89 13.66 -13.43
C GLU A 152 -3.09 13.53 -12.52
N LEU A 153 -3.53 14.67 -12.02
CA LEU A 153 -4.67 14.81 -11.14
C LEU A 153 -5.71 15.66 -11.85
N SER A 154 -6.96 15.23 -11.80
CA SER A 154 -8.11 16.12 -12.05
C SER A 154 -8.64 16.63 -10.71
N GLU A 155 -9.57 17.59 -10.73
CA GLU A 155 -10.18 18.11 -9.51
C GLU A 155 -11.70 17.89 -9.55
N LYS A 156 -12.29 17.59 -8.40
CA LYS A 156 -13.73 17.58 -8.17
C LYS A 156 -14.03 18.30 -6.85
N ASN A 157 -14.74 19.43 -6.93
CA ASN A 157 -15.20 20.20 -5.76
C ASN A 157 -14.08 20.49 -4.72
N GLY A 158 -12.89 20.86 -5.20
CA GLY A 158 -11.71 21.16 -4.38
C GLY A 158 -10.96 19.93 -3.87
N ILE A 159 -11.28 18.73 -4.35
CA ILE A 159 -10.59 17.48 -4.00
C ILE A 159 -9.88 16.95 -5.26
N ASN A 160 -8.59 16.64 -5.13
CA ASN A 160 -7.81 16.08 -6.23
C ASN A 160 -8.22 14.63 -6.53
N VAL A 161 -8.18 14.20 -7.78
CA VAL A 161 -8.61 12.88 -8.23
C VAL A 161 -7.54 12.26 -9.10
N GLY A 162 -7.07 11.06 -8.74
CA GLY A 162 -6.03 10.36 -9.50
C GLY A 162 -5.99 8.87 -9.18
N ARG A 163 -5.06 8.15 -9.79
CA ARG A 163 -4.73 6.77 -9.36
C ARG A 163 -3.81 6.82 -8.15
N LEU A 164 -3.92 5.85 -7.24
CA LEU A 164 -3.09 5.84 -6.03
C LEU A 164 -1.58 5.97 -6.32
N SER A 165 -1.07 5.18 -7.27
CA SER A 165 0.34 5.23 -7.65
C SER A 165 0.75 6.62 -8.19
N GLY A 166 -0.17 7.29 -8.90
CA GLY A 166 0.01 8.65 -9.38
C GLY A 166 0.04 9.68 -8.25
N ILE A 167 -0.91 9.59 -7.32
CA ILE A 167 -0.98 10.42 -6.11
C ILE A 167 0.32 10.28 -5.29
N SER A 168 0.79 9.05 -5.08
CA SER A 168 2.01 8.78 -4.31
C SER A 168 3.27 9.44 -4.89
N ALA A 169 3.29 9.71 -6.19
CA ALA A 169 4.42 10.35 -6.87
C ALA A 169 4.66 11.79 -6.39
N HIS A 170 3.61 12.48 -5.93
CA HIS A 170 3.68 13.84 -5.38
C HIS A 170 4.36 13.90 -4.02
N TYR A 171 4.49 12.77 -3.32
CA TYR A 171 5.07 12.67 -1.98
C TYR A 171 6.54 12.22 -1.98
N VAL A 172 7.14 12.03 -3.16
CA VAL A 172 8.56 11.68 -3.27
C VAL A 172 9.41 12.88 -2.87
N PRO A 173 10.27 12.76 -1.83
CA PRO A 173 11.12 13.86 -1.38
C PRO A 173 12.03 14.40 -2.50
N LYS A 174 12.19 15.72 -2.58
CA LYS A 174 13.00 16.41 -3.62
C LYS A 174 14.40 15.84 -3.79
N TYR A 175 15.05 15.41 -2.70
CA TYR A 175 16.38 14.83 -2.75
C TYR A 175 16.44 13.43 -3.40
N LEU A 176 15.31 12.72 -3.46
CA LEU A 176 15.16 11.42 -4.14
C LEU A 176 14.70 11.57 -5.59
N GLN A 177 14.06 12.69 -5.96
CA GLN A 177 13.53 12.91 -7.32
C GLN A 177 14.62 12.81 -8.39
N LYS A 178 15.84 13.31 -8.13
CA LYS A 178 16.97 13.20 -9.06
C LYS A 178 17.38 11.76 -9.38
N ASN A 179 17.08 10.82 -8.49
CA ASN A 179 17.42 9.42 -8.65
C ASN A 179 16.25 8.59 -9.18
N ARG A 180 15.09 9.20 -9.39
CA ARG A 180 13.86 8.51 -9.76
C ARG A 180 13.59 8.66 -11.24
N LEU A 181 13.29 7.53 -11.87
CA LEU A 181 12.78 7.42 -13.22
C LEU A 181 11.40 6.70 -13.16
N PRO A 182 10.56 6.81 -14.19
CA PRO A 182 10.70 7.70 -15.36
C PRO A 182 10.55 9.17 -14.99
N SER A 183 10.83 10.07 -15.95
CA SER A 183 10.49 11.49 -15.88
C SER A 183 8.99 11.72 -15.64
N TRP A 184 8.62 12.95 -15.29
CA TRP A 184 7.21 13.30 -15.13
C TRP A 184 6.46 13.15 -16.45
N GLU A 185 7.06 13.67 -17.53
CA GLU A 185 6.54 13.68 -18.88
C GLU A 185 6.29 12.25 -19.39
N THR A 186 7.26 11.35 -19.22
CA THR A 186 7.10 9.93 -19.58
C THR A 186 6.05 9.24 -18.71
N ASN A 187 5.91 9.65 -17.44
CA ASN A 187 4.87 9.09 -16.59
C ASN A 187 3.45 9.52 -16.99
N CYS A 188 3.27 10.65 -17.67
CA CYS A 188 1.98 11.13 -18.18
C CYS A 188 1.54 10.45 -19.49
N ILE A 189 2.40 9.65 -20.15
CA ILE A 189 2.00 8.93 -21.36
C ILE A 189 0.89 7.92 -21.02
N GLU A 190 -0.28 8.05 -21.68
CA GLU A 190 -1.43 7.16 -21.45
C GLU A 190 -1.27 5.80 -22.12
N ASP A 191 -0.81 5.78 -23.38
CA ASP A 191 -0.59 4.54 -24.11
C ASP A 191 0.56 3.74 -23.48
N TRP A 192 0.23 2.55 -22.99
CA TRP A 192 1.14 1.76 -22.18
C TRP A 192 2.37 1.30 -22.97
N GLU A 193 2.21 0.95 -24.24
CA GLU A 193 3.32 0.50 -25.08
C GLU A 193 4.29 1.64 -25.39
N THR A 194 3.77 2.79 -25.81
CA THR A 194 4.53 4.02 -26.01
C THR A 194 5.25 4.44 -24.73
N LYS A 195 4.55 4.38 -23.59
CA LYS A 195 5.13 4.67 -22.28
C LYS A 195 6.33 3.77 -22.00
N VAL A 196 6.18 2.45 -22.11
CA VAL A 196 7.29 1.54 -21.80
C VAL A 196 8.48 1.73 -22.74
N ASN A 197 8.25 2.03 -24.02
CA ASN A 197 9.35 2.36 -24.93
C ASN A 197 10.10 3.64 -24.48
N ALA A 198 9.38 4.69 -24.09
CA ALA A 198 10.01 5.91 -23.55
C ALA A 198 10.78 5.65 -22.25
N ILE A 199 10.23 4.82 -21.36
CA ILE A 199 10.93 4.39 -20.13
C ILE A 199 12.23 3.67 -20.47
N ILE A 200 12.25 2.82 -21.50
CA ILE A 200 13.47 2.15 -21.95
C ILE A 200 14.52 3.16 -22.39
N GLU A 201 14.15 4.16 -23.20
CA GLU A 201 15.11 5.21 -23.61
C GLU A 201 15.71 5.96 -22.42
N GLU A 202 14.90 6.29 -21.40
CA GLU A 202 15.38 6.99 -20.22
C GLU A 202 16.26 6.16 -19.28
N THR A 203 16.16 4.82 -19.35
CA THR A 203 16.76 3.93 -18.36
C THR A 203 17.94 3.13 -18.89
N LEU A 204 18.06 2.94 -20.20
CA LEU A 204 19.00 2.00 -20.82
C LEU A 204 20.47 2.26 -20.43
N ASP A 205 20.86 3.53 -20.35
CA ASP A 205 22.23 3.96 -20.05
C ASP A 205 22.44 4.35 -18.58
N GLU A 206 21.42 4.16 -17.74
CA GLU A 206 21.43 4.59 -16.34
C GLU A 206 21.88 3.46 -15.40
N ASN A 207 22.48 3.85 -14.28
CA ASN A 207 22.87 2.92 -13.22
C ASN A 207 21.65 2.50 -12.38
N MET A 208 20.82 1.63 -12.96
CA MET A 208 19.62 1.13 -12.30
C MET A 208 19.97 0.16 -11.18
N THR A 209 19.42 0.42 -10.00
CA THR A 209 19.69 -0.37 -8.78
C THR A 209 18.45 -0.90 -8.10
N VAL A 210 17.34 -0.16 -8.21
CA VAL A 210 16.01 -0.56 -7.73
C VAL A 210 15.04 -0.52 -8.89
N ILE A 211 14.21 -1.56 -8.99
CA ILE A 211 13.09 -1.59 -9.94
C ILE A 211 11.85 -1.92 -9.13
N ALA A 212 10.84 -1.06 -9.23
CA ALA A 212 9.59 -1.22 -8.51
C ALA A 212 8.39 -1.24 -9.46
N GLY A 213 7.35 -2.00 -9.11
CA GLY A 213 6.10 -2.01 -9.87
C GLY A 213 5.34 -3.33 -9.75
N ILE A 214 4.20 -3.40 -10.42
CA ILE A 214 3.42 -4.64 -10.55
C ILE A 214 4.24 -5.64 -11.38
N PRO A 215 4.41 -6.91 -10.92
CA PRO A 215 5.18 -7.93 -11.63
C PRO A 215 4.88 -8.04 -13.13
N SER A 216 3.61 -8.00 -13.54
CA SER A 216 3.24 -8.07 -14.96
C SER A 216 3.79 -6.90 -15.80
N TRP A 217 3.77 -5.68 -15.26
CA TRP A 217 4.30 -4.48 -15.93
C TRP A 217 5.82 -4.51 -16.04
N VAL A 218 6.48 -4.93 -14.96
CA VAL A 218 7.95 -5.03 -14.89
C VAL A 218 8.45 -6.15 -15.81
N GLN A 219 7.71 -7.26 -15.90
CA GLN A 219 8.03 -8.32 -16.86
C GLN A 219 8.03 -7.80 -18.30
N MET A 220 6.99 -7.04 -18.69
CA MET A 220 6.89 -6.50 -20.04
C MET A 220 8.05 -5.53 -20.35
N TYR A 221 8.41 -4.69 -19.38
CA TYR A 221 9.59 -3.82 -19.48
C TYR A 221 10.89 -4.62 -19.67
N PHE A 222 11.09 -5.71 -18.91
CA PHE A 222 12.24 -6.60 -19.07
C PHE A 222 12.26 -7.32 -20.43
N GLU A 223 11.11 -7.76 -20.91
CA GLU A 223 10.97 -8.40 -22.22
C GLU A 223 11.34 -7.44 -23.35
N LYS A 224 10.83 -6.20 -23.32
CA LYS A 224 11.16 -5.16 -24.30
C LYS A 224 12.62 -4.70 -24.23
N LEU A 225 13.21 -4.60 -23.03
CA LEU A 225 14.65 -4.35 -22.89
C LEU A 225 15.50 -5.44 -23.56
N LYS A 226 15.13 -6.71 -23.34
CA LYS A 226 15.81 -7.84 -23.93
C LYS A 226 15.63 -7.88 -25.45
N GLU A 227 14.44 -7.60 -25.96
CA GLU A 227 14.16 -7.49 -27.40
C GLU A 227 15.02 -6.41 -28.05
N LYS A 228 15.10 -5.22 -27.45
CA LYS A 228 15.87 -4.10 -28.00
C LYS A 228 17.39 -4.33 -27.96
N THR A 229 17.91 -4.98 -26.93
CA THR A 229 19.36 -5.05 -26.67
C THR A 229 19.98 -6.42 -26.95
N SER A 230 19.16 -7.47 -27.08
CA SER A 230 19.58 -8.88 -27.08
C SER A 230 20.39 -9.30 -25.83
N LYS A 231 20.32 -8.55 -24.72
CA LYS A 231 21.02 -8.83 -23.45
C LYS A 231 20.04 -9.21 -22.34
N GLN A 232 20.53 -9.92 -21.33
CA GLN A 232 19.77 -10.11 -20.09
C GLN A 232 19.73 -8.81 -19.29
N VAL A 233 18.66 -8.59 -18.51
CA VAL A 233 18.48 -7.34 -17.77
C VAL A 233 19.61 -7.11 -16.76
N GLY A 234 20.16 -8.16 -16.16
CA GLY A 234 21.31 -8.06 -15.26
C GLY A 234 22.61 -7.62 -15.95
N ASP A 235 22.76 -7.85 -17.26
CA ASP A 235 23.91 -7.38 -18.04
C ASP A 235 23.78 -5.91 -18.45
N ILE A 236 22.55 -5.47 -18.69
CA ILE A 236 22.21 -4.07 -18.94
C ILE A 236 22.39 -3.28 -17.63
N PHE A 237 21.74 -3.72 -16.56
CA PHE A 237 21.73 -3.09 -15.25
C PHE A 237 22.55 -3.88 -14.24
N LYS A 238 23.88 -3.81 -14.37
CA LYS A 238 24.83 -4.58 -13.55
C LYS A 238 24.64 -4.44 -12.04
N ASN A 239 24.14 -3.29 -11.58
CA ASN A 239 23.93 -3.00 -10.16
C ASN A 239 22.47 -3.16 -9.70
N PHE A 240 21.56 -3.64 -10.56
CA PHE A 240 20.19 -3.97 -10.17
C PHE A 240 20.22 -5.09 -9.13
N ASN A 241 19.79 -4.78 -7.91
CA ASN A 241 19.92 -5.68 -6.77
C ASN A 241 18.72 -5.67 -5.82
N LEU A 242 17.68 -4.87 -6.10
CA LEU A 242 16.46 -4.88 -5.30
C LEU A 242 15.22 -4.68 -6.17
N PHE A 243 14.32 -5.67 -6.17
CA PHE A 243 13.01 -5.60 -6.81
C PHE A 243 11.91 -5.34 -5.77
N ILE A 244 11.11 -4.29 -5.92
CA ILE A 244 10.02 -3.97 -4.97
C ILE A 244 8.69 -4.14 -5.69
N TYR A 245 7.80 -4.97 -5.16
CA TYR A 245 6.57 -5.31 -5.86
C TYR A 245 5.35 -5.32 -4.95
N GLY A 246 4.18 -5.25 -5.57
CA GLY A 246 2.89 -5.37 -4.93
C GLY A 246 1.77 -5.48 -5.95
N GLY A 247 0.54 -5.66 -5.47
CA GLY A 247 -0.67 -5.73 -6.30
C GLY A 247 -0.99 -7.08 -6.92
N VAL A 248 0.01 -7.96 -7.16
CA VAL A 248 -0.20 -9.37 -7.51
C VAL A 248 0.88 -10.26 -6.89
N ASN A 249 0.54 -11.54 -6.67
CA ASN A 249 1.49 -12.55 -6.19
C ASN A 249 2.68 -12.68 -7.17
N TYR A 250 3.90 -12.58 -6.66
CA TYR A 250 5.13 -12.66 -7.44
C TYR A 250 5.61 -14.10 -7.69
N GLU A 251 5.23 -15.07 -6.86
CA GLU A 251 5.71 -16.46 -6.98
C GLU A 251 5.54 -17.07 -8.39
N PRO A 252 4.40 -16.89 -9.09
CA PRO A 252 4.24 -17.36 -10.47
C PRO A 252 5.22 -16.72 -11.48
N TYR A 253 5.73 -15.52 -11.18
CA TYR A 253 6.62 -14.75 -12.04
C TYR A 253 8.11 -15.00 -11.75
N ARG A 254 8.45 -15.50 -10.56
CA ARG A 254 9.82 -15.58 -10.04
C ARG A 254 10.80 -16.25 -11.00
N ALA A 255 10.48 -17.45 -11.48
CA ALA A 255 11.36 -18.19 -12.40
C ALA A 255 11.58 -17.45 -13.74
N LYS A 256 10.53 -16.79 -14.25
CA LYS A 256 10.63 -15.98 -15.49
C LYS A 256 11.47 -14.73 -15.28
N PHE A 257 11.32 -14.06 -14.14
CA PHE A 257 12.14 -12.91 -13.77
C PHE A 257 13.61 -13.30 -13.63
N GLU A 258 13.93 -14.36 -12.89
CA GLU A 258 15.32 -14.83 -12.74
C GLU A 258 15.96 -15.14 -14.10
N LYS A 259 15.20 -15.72 -15.05
CA LYS A 259 15.66 -15.97 -16.43
C LYS A 259 15.88 -14.68 -17.24
N LEU A 260 14.98 -13.71 -17.13
CA LEU A 260 15.09 -12.41 -17.82
C LEU A 260 16.25 -11.58 -17.28
N ILE A 261 16.46 -11.62 -15.96
CA ILE A 261 17.54 -10.93 -15.27
C ILE A 261 18.89 -11.65 -15.49
N GLY A 262 18.88 -12.98 -15.58
CA GLY A 262 20.09 -13.81 -15.67
C GLY A 262 20.70 -14.17 -14.32
N ARG A 263 20.09 -13.72 -13.22
CA ARG A 263 20.50 -14.02 -11.84
C ARG A 263 19.35 -13.75 -10.87
N LYS A 264 19.51 -14.22 -9.64
CA LYS A 264 18.64 -13.84 -8.52
C LYS A 264 18.88 -12.40 -8.10
N VAL A 265 17.81 -11.72 -7.73
CA VAL A 265 17.78 -10.36 -7.19
C VAL A 265 16.88 -10.39 -5.97
N ASP A 266 17.29 -9.73 -4.90
CA ASP A 266 16.49 -9.63 -3.68
C ASP A 266 15.19 -8.90 -3.98
N SER A 267 14.14 -9.22 -3.23
CA SER A 267 12.83 -8.64 -3.45
C SER A 267 12.13 -8.25 -2.15
N ILE A 268 11.33 -7.20 -2.18
CA ILE A 268 10.45 -6.80 -1.07
C ILE A 268 9.01 -6.79 -1.58
N GLU A 269 8.17 -7.57 -0.93
CA GLU A 269 6.72 -7.55 -1.16
C GLU A 269 6.03 -6.44 -0.35
N LEU A 270 5.09 -5.76 -0.99
CA LEU A 270 4.25 -4.73 -0.41
C LEU A 270 2.77 -5.07 -0.67
N TYR A 271 1.92 -4.77 0.30
CA TYR A 271 0.46 -4.87 0.17
C TYR A 271 -0.24 -3.51 0.35
N PRO A 272 -0.15 -2.62 -0.67
CA PRO A 272 -0.91 -1.37 -0.72
C PRO A 272 -2.22 -1.52 -1.51
N ALA A 273 -3.22 -0.72 -1.14
CA ALA A 273 -4.44 -0.48 -1.88
C ALA A 273 -4.86 0.99 -1.76
N SER A 274 -5.91 1.38 -2.49
CA SER A 274 -6.41 2.77 -2.43
C SER A 274 -6.96 3.11 -1.04
N GLU A 275 -7.43 2.07 -0.35
CA GLU A 275 -8.04 2.06 0.97
C GLU A 275 -6.99 2.14 2.11
N GLY A 276 -5.73 1.78 1.85
CA GLY A 276 -4.68 1.76 2.88
C GLY A 276 -3.41 1.01 2.46
N PHE A 277 -2.37 1.11 3.29
CA PHE A 277 -1.17 0.27 3.16
C PHE A 277 -1.18 -0.76 4.29
N PHE A 278 -1.42 -2.03 3.96
CA PHE A 278 -1.78 -3.02 4.95
C PHE A 278 -0.59 -3.80 5.51
N ALA A 279 0.35 -4.21 4.65
CA ALA A 279 1.48 -5.03 5.08
C ALA A 279 2.70 -4.83 4.17
N PHE A 280 3.89 -5.16 4.68
CA PHE A 280 5.10 -5.31 3.87
C PHE A 280 5.94 -6.48 4.36
N GLN A 281 6.78 -7.03 3.48
CA GLN A 281 7.75 -8.05 3.85
C GLN A 281 8.86 -7.44 4.73
N ASP A 282 8.94 -7.89 5.97
CA ASP A 282 9.95 -7.46 6.95
C ASP A 282 11.08 -8.49 7.15
N LYS A 283 10.88 -9.73 6.66
CA LYS A 283 11.82 -10.85 6.71
C LYS A 283 12.08 -11.43 5.32
N GLN A 284 13.35 -11.56 4.92
CA GLN A 284 13.73 -12.07 3.60
C GLN A 284 13.61 -13.59 3.48
N ASN A 285 13.75 -14.31 4.59
CA ASN A 285 13.81 -15.77 4.61
C ASN A 285 12.56 -16.43 5.22
N GLU A 286 11.52 -15.64 5.48
CA GLU A 286 10.25 -16.12 6.03
C GLU A 286 9.11 -15.81 5.06
N ARG A 287 8.09 -16.69 5.04
CA ARG A 287 6.89 -16.48 4.25
C ARG A 287 5.94 -15.54 5.00
N GLY A 288 5.49 -14.50 4.32
CA GLY A 288 4.47 -13.59 4.82
C GLY A 288 4.93 -12.13 4.79
N MET A 289 4.11 -11.28 5.38
CA MET A 289 4.33 -9.85 5.51
C MET A 289 3.86 -9.42 6.89
N LEU A 290 4.54 -8.42 7.46
CA LEU A 290 4.16 -7.81 8.73
C LEU A 290 2.92 -6.93 8.54
N LEU A 291 1.83 -7.21 9.27
CA LEU A 291 0.61 -6.40 9.24
C LEU A 291 0.82 -5.06 9.97
N LEU A 292 0.45 -3.94 9.35
CA LEU A 292 0.71 -2.60 9.87
C LEU A 292 -0.37 -2.14 10.85
N LEU A 293 -0.18 -2.47 12.13
CA LEU A 293 -1.18 -2.23 13.17
C LEU A 293 -1.30 -0.79 13.66
N ASN A 294 -0.36 0.09 13.29
CA ASN A 294 -0.29 1.48 13.78
C ASN A 294 -0.27 2.50 12.63
N SER A 295 -1.01 2.22 11.56
CA SER A 295 -1.11 3.04 10.34
C SER A 295 -2.41 3.85 10.23
N GLY A 296 -3.21 3.90 11.31
CA GLY A 296 -4.54 4.49 11.29
C GLY A 296 -5.61 3.58 10.66
N ILE A 297 -5.38 2.27 10.69
CA ILE A 297 -6.30 1.24 10.22
C ILE A 297 -6.58 0.28 11.38
N PHE A 298 -7.86 0.10 11.69
CA PHE A 298 -8.35 -0.95 12.57
C PHE A 298 -8.80 -2.15 11.74
N TYR A 299 -8.36 -3.34 12.13
CA TYR A 299 -8.58 -4.59 11.41
C TYR A 299 -9.53 -5.52 12.15
N GLU A 300 -10.48 -6.03 11.40
CA GLU A 300 -11.38 -7.10 11.80
C GLU A 300 -11.41 -8.18 10.73
N PHE A 301 -11.87 -9.36 11.12
CA PHE A 301 -11.78 -10.55 10.32
C PHE A 301 -13.08 -11.32 10.39
N ILE A 302 -13.44 -11.95 9.28
CA ILE A 302 -14.53 -12.93 9.19
C ILE A 302 -13.93 -14.18 8.57
N LYS A 303 -14.14 -15.37 9.16
CA LYS A 303 -13.66 -16.62 8.55
C LYS A 303 -14.26 -16.74 7.14
N ALA A 304 -13.44 -17.04 6.15
CA ALA A 304 -13.87 -17.04 4.75
C ALA A 304 -15.06 -17.98 4.52
N ASP A 305 -15.07 -19.14 5.17
CA ASP A 305 -16.15 -20.14 5.09
C ASP A 305 -17.48 -19.63 5.68
N ASP A 306 -17.42 -18.71 6.65
CA ASP A 306 -18.60 -18.16 7.32
C ASP A 306 -19.13 -16.90 6.61
N PHE A 307 -18.38 -16.32 5.67
CA PHE A 307 -18.63 -14.96 5.15
C PHE A 307 -20.01 -14.78 4.50
N PHE A 308 -20.54 -15.82 3.84
CA PHE A 308 -21.84 -15.78 3.17
C PHE A 308 -23.00 -16.26 4.06
N THR A 309 -22.76 -16.51 5.35
CA THR A 309 -23.84 -16.80 6.30
C THR A 309 -24.64 -15.53 6.61
N GLU A 310 -25.84 -15.68 7.18
CA GLU A 310 -26.73 -14.54 7.45
C GLU A 310 -26.13 -13.54 8.44
N ASN A 311 -25.37 -14.02 9.42
CA ASN A 311 -24.74 -13.22 10.47
C ASN A 311 -23.31 -13.72 10.72
N PRO A 312 -22.36 -13.42 9.80
CA PRO A 312 -21.00 -13.90 9.93
C PRO A 312 -20.34 -13.34 11.18
N LYS A 313 -19.65 -14.20 11.93
CA LYS A 313 -18.94 -13.77 13.14
C LYS A 313 -17.74 -12.90 12.76
N ARG A 314 -17.85 -11.60 13.06
CA ARG A 314 -16.77 -10.63 12.93
C ARG A 314 -15.91 -10.62 14.20
N ILE A 315 -14.60 -10.77 14.05
CA ILE A 315 -13.65 -10.88 15.16
C ILE A 315 -12.52 -9.85 15.03
N ALA A 316 -11.99 -9.41 16.17
CA ALA A 316 -10.78 -8.58 16.21
C ALA A 316 -9.50 -9.41 16.09
N LEU A 317 -8.37 -8.74 15.81
CA LEU A 317 -7.04 -9.33 15.65
C LEU A 317 -6.65 -10.36 16.73
N LYS A 318 -7.04 -10.14 18.00
CA LYS A 318 -6.70 -11.03 19.13
C LYS A 318 -7.27 -12.45 19.01
N ASN A 319 -8.27 -12.66 18.17
CA ASN A 319 -9.02 -13.91 18.05
C ASN A 319 -8.74 -14.67 16.75
N VAL A 320 -7.80 -14.21 15.92
CA VAL A 320 -7.43 -14.91 14.67
C VAL A 320 -6.60 -16.15 14.96
N GLU A 321 -6.67 -17.10 14.04
CA GLU A 321 -6.01 -18.40 14.10
C GLU A 321 -5.05 -18.56 12.91
N ILE A 322 -3.90 -19.20 13.13
CA ILE A 322 -2.92 -19.49 12.08
C ILE A 322 -3.51 -20.50 11.10
N GLY A 323 -3.27 -20.29 9.80
CA GLY A 323 -3.71 -21.22 8.74
C GLY A 323 -5.20 -21.19 8.42
N VAL A 324 -5.93 -20.21 8.97
CA VAL A 324 -7.34 -19.95 8.62
C VAL A 324 -7.40 -18.77 7.66
N ASN A 325 -8.18 -18.91 6.59
CA ASN A 325 -8.44 -17.83 5.65
C ASN A 325 -9.53 -16.90 6.22
N TYR A 326 -9.23 -15.60 6.24
CA TYR A 326 -10.14 -14.57 6.71
C TYR A 326 -10.41 -13.55 5.61
N VAL A 327 -11.66 -13.13 5.46
CA VAL A 327 -11.99 -11.87 4.79
C VAL A 327 -11.56 -10.72 5.69
N MET A 328 -10.78 -9.80 5.14
CA MET A 328 -10.27 -8.65 5.89
C MET A 328 -11.25 -7.47 5.82
N ILE A 329 -11.70 -7.04 6.99
CA ILE A 329 -12.59 -5.88 7.17
C ILE A 329 -11.78 -4.76 7.83
N ILE A 330 -11.87 -3.55 7.28
CA ILE A 330 -11.06 -2.41 7.74
C ILE A 330 -11.92 -1.22 8.16
N SER A 331 -11.44 -0.50 9.17
CA SER A 331 -11.90 0.87 9.45
C SER A 331 -10.70 1.81 9.46
N THR A 332 -10.78 2.96 8.79
CA THR A 332 -9.59 3.76 8.47
C THR A 332 -9.75 5.22 8.87
N ASN A 333 -8.60 5.88 9.09
CA ASN A 333 -8.50 7.33 9.23
C ASN A 333 -8.75 8.12 7.92
N ALA A 334 -9.30 7.45 6.91
CA ALA A 334 -9.85 8.05 5.70
C ALA A 334 -11.38 7.91 5.61
N GLY A 335 -12.02 7.37 6.65
CA GLY A 335 -13.48 7.29 6.74
C GLY A 335 -14.09 6.06 6.07
N LEU A 336 -13.31 5.03 5.80
CA LEU A 336 -13.88 3.71 5.53
C LEU A 336 -14.23 3.07 6.87
N TRP A 337 -15.46 2.58 7.03
CA TRP A 337 -15.97 2.02 8.29
C TRP A 337 -16.55 0.65 8.05
N ALA A 338 -16.07 -0.36 8.77
CA ALA A 338 -16.46 -1.76 8.57
C ALA A 338 -16.39 -2.19 7.09
N TYR A 339 -15.38 -1.70 6.39
CA TYR A 339 -15.28 -1.81 4.95
C TYR A 339 -14.73 -3.18 4.56
N ASN A 340 -15.49 -3.91 3.77
CA ASN A 340 -15.04 -5.13 3.11
C ASN A 340 -14.16 -4.77 1.92
N LEU A 341 -12.86 -5.05 2.04
CA LEU A 341 -11.88 -4.81 0.98
C LEU A 341 -12.09 -5.75 -0.22
N GLY A 342 -12.67 -6.93 0.01
CA GLY A 342 -12.80 -7.99 -0.98
C GLY A 342 -11.61 -8.95 -1.02
N ASP A 343 -10.59 -8.72 -0.20
CA ASP A 343 -9.41 -9.57 -0.10
C ASP A 343 -9.51 -10.55 1.07
N THR A 344 -8.81 -11.69 0.92
CA THR A 344 -8.62 -12.67 1.99
C THR A 344 -7.17 -12.72 2.42
N VAL A 345 -6.95 -13.01 3.70
CA VAL A 345 -5.62 -13.14 4.32
C VAL A 345 -5.55 -14.41 5.16
N GLU A 346 -4.36 -14.98 5.25
CA GLU A 346 -4.04 -16.10 6.14
C GLU A 346 -2.87 -15.68 7.04
N PHE A 347 -3.00 -15.89 8.34
CA PHE A 347 -1.93 -15.59 9.29
C PHE A 347 -0.92 -16.74 9.31
N THR A 348 0.36 -16.41 9.07
CA THR A 348 1.50 -17.33 9.25
C THR A 348 2.08 -17.27 10.67
N SER A 349 1.81 -16.18 11.40
CA SER A 349 2.23 -15.92 12.77
C SER A 349 1.21 -15.00 13.46
N THR A 350 1.20 -15.00 14.80
CA THR A 350 0.46 -14.04 15.63
C THR A 350 1.37 -13.24 16.57
N SER A 351 2.70 -13.43 16.48
CA SER A 351 3.68 -12.68 17.27
C SER A 351 5.04 -12.54 16.55
N PRO A 352 5.27 -11.47 15.77
CA PRO A 352 4.27 -10.48 15.34
C PRO A 352 3.27 -11.07 14.33
N TYR A 353 2.19 -10.32 14.06
CA TYR A 353 1.12 -10.67 13.13
C TYR A 353 1.47 -10.42 11.66
#